data_AF-A0A941VKZ7-F1
#
_entry.id   AF-A0A941VKZ7-F1
#
_cell.length_a   1.000
_cell.length_b   1.000
_cell.length_c   1.000
_cell.angle_alpha   90.00
_cell.angle_beta   90.00
_cell.angle_gamma   90.00
#
_symmetry.space_group_name_H-M   'P 1'
#
loop_
_entity.id
_entity.type
_entity.pdbx_description
1 polymer ?
#
loop_
_entity_poly.entity_id
_entity_poly.type
_entity_poly.pdbx_seq_one_letter_code
_entity_poly.pdbx_strand_id
1 'polypeptide(L)'
;YLDLSYEQWKKEGRMKGMEDLKEAIMHGAVKRIRPKLMTVGVILAGLVPIMFSHGAGSDIMKRIAAPMVGGVITSEILELTIYPAIYLLWKGRRFKGKPTE
;
A
#
# COMPACT_ATOMS: atom_id res chain seq x y z
N TYR A 1 10.79 -3.60 -6.18
CA TYR A 1 10.95 -3.13 -4.78
C TYR A 1 11.18 -4.27 -3.80
N LEU A 2 10.34 -5.32 -3.76
CA LEU A 2 10.60 -6.49 -2.89
C LEU A 2 11.85 -7.28 -3.33
N ASP A 3 12.06 -7.46 -4.64
CA ASP A 3 13.29 -8.08 -5.16
C ASP A 3 14.52 -7.19 -4.99
N LEU A 4 14.34 -5.86 -5.04
CA LEU A 4 15.43 -4.91 -4.78
C LEU A 4 15.90 -5.01 -3.32
N SER A 5 14.99 -5.05 -2.35
CA SER A 5 15.33 -5.21 -0.93
C SER A 5 15.99 -6.55 -0.63
N TYR A 6 15.51 -7.62 -1.27
CA TYR A 6 16.08 -8.97 -1.16
C TYR A 6 17.49 -9.05 -1.77
N GLU A 7 17.69 -8.51 -2.97
CA GLU A 7 19.00 -8.47 -3.64
C GLU A 7 20.01 -7.57 -2.90
N GLN A 8 19.56 -6.45 -2.32
CA GLN A 8 20.41 -5.55 -1.55
C GLN A 8 20.92 -6.23 -0.27
N TRP A 9 20.04 -6.88 0.49
CA TRP A 9 20.42 -7.58 1.73
C TRP A 9 21.21 -8.87 1.47
N LYS A 10 20.99 -9.52 0.33
CA LYS A 10 21.83 -10.64 -0.14
C LYS A 10 23.25 -10.18 -0.47
N LYS A 11 23.40 -9.04 -1.15
CA LYS A 11 24.71 -8.43 -1.44
C LYS A 11 25.45 -7.97 -0.18
N GLU A 12 24.72 -7.52 0.83
CA GLU A 12 25.27 -7.08 2.13
C GLU A 12 25.56 -8.26 3.10
N GLY A 13 25.28 -9.51 2.74
CA GLY A 13 25.53 -10.68 3.60
C GLY A 13 24.62 -10.73 4.86
N ARG A 14 23.52 -9.98 4.84
CA ARG A 14 22.58 -9.85 5.97
C ARG A 14 21.43 -10.85 5.93
N MET A 15 21.31 -11.65 4.88
CA MET A 15 20.36 -12.77 4.85
C MET A 15 20.95 -13.99 5.55
N LYS A 16 20.77 -14.07 6.87
CA LYS A 16 21.26 -15.19 7.68
C LYS A 16 20.13 -16.08 8.19
N GLY A 17 18.88 -15.59 8.22
CA GLY A 17 17.73 -16.37 8.65
C GLY A 17 16.37 -15.95 8.09
N MET A 18 15.33 -16.65 8.55
CA MET A 18 13.94 -16.45 8.13
C MET A 18 13.35 -15.13 8.65
N GLU A 19 13.88 -14.60 9.76
CA GLU A 19 13.51 -13.29 10.31
C GLU A 19 14.04 -12.14 9.45
N ASP A 20 15.29 -12.20 9.00
CA ASP A 20 15.87 -11.20 8.08
C ASP A 20 15.07 -11.12 6.77
N LEU A 21 14.57 -12.27 6.29
CA LEU A 21 13.72 -12.30 5.09
C LEU A 21 12.37 -11.61 5.32
N LYS A 22 11.74 -11.79 6.48
CA LYS A 22 10.50 -11.09 6.85
C LYS A 22 10.74 -9.59 6.94
N GLU A 23 11.84 -9.19 7.56
CA GLU A 23 12.18 -7.78 7.73
C GLU A 23 12.51 -7.09 6.39
N ALA A 24 13.23 -7.76 5.49
CA ALA A 24 13.49 -7.27 4.13
C ALA A 24 12.20 -7.05 3.32
N ILE A 25 11.24 -7.98 3.44
CA ILE A 25 9.91 -7.87 2.80
C ILE A 25 9.15 -6.70 3.40
N MET A 26 9.14 -6.58 4.73
CA MET A 26 8.45 -5.50 5.44
C MET A 26 9.03 -4.15 5.01
N HIS A 27 10.35 -4.05 4.94
CA HIS A 27 11.03 -2.82 4.54
C HIS A 27 10.76 -2.45 3.07
N GLY A 28 10.74 -3.44 2.18
CA GLY A 28 10.35 -3.26 0.77
C GLY A 28 8.87 -2.94 0.56
N ALA A 29 7.99 -3.44 1.43
CA ALA A 29 6.56 -3.14 1.44
C ALA A 29 6.30 -1.68 1.88
N VAL A 30 6.94 -1.23 2.97
CA VAL A 30 6.82 0.15 3.48
C VAL A 30 7.30 1.17 2.44
N LYS A 31 8.36 0.87 1.67
CA LYS A 31 8.80 1.75 0.56
C LYS A 31 7.73 1.97 -0.52
N ARG A 32 6.76 1.06 -0.69
CA ARG A 32 5.63 1.23 -1.63
C ARG A 32 4.48 2.05 -1.04
N ILE A 33 4.35 2.09 0.29
CA ILE A 33 3.28 2.82 0.96
C ILE A 33 3.47 4.34 0.81
N ARG A 34 4.71 4.84 0.83
CA ARG A 34 5.01 6.28 0.63
C ARG A 34 4.43 6.84 -0.68
N PRO A 35 4.74 6.26 -1.86
CA PRO A 35 4.13 6.72 -3.12
C PRO A 35 2.61 6.61 -3.16
N LYS A 36 2.01 5.57 -2.57
CA LYS A 36 0.55 5.42 -2.56
C LYS A 36 -0.14 6.47 -1.69
N LEU A 37 0.36 6.67 -0.47
CA LEU A 37 -0.13 7.73 0.41
C LEU A 37 0.06 9.13 -0.18
N MET A 38 1.12 9.35 -0.98
CA MET A 38 1.32 10.62 -1.70
C MET A 38 0.15 10.90 -2.65
N THR A 39 -0.23 9.94 -3.49
CA THR A 39 -1.35 10.11 -4.43
C THR A 39 -2.66 10.38 -3.71
N VAL A 40 -2.95 9.61 -2.65
CA VAL A 40 -4.14 9.81 -1.82
C VAL A 40 -4.14 11.20 -1.18
N GLY A 41 -2.99 11.62 -0.62
CA GLY A 41 -2.83 12.93 -0.01
C GLY A 41 -3.10 14.07 -0.99
N VAL A 42 -2.60 13.97 -2.23
CA VAL A 42 -2.86 14.97 -3.28
C VAL A 42 -4.34 15.02 -3.65
N ILE A 43 -4.99 13.87 -3.81
CA ILE A 43 -6.42 13.81 -4.14
C ILE A 43 -7.26 14.43 -3.02
N LEU A 44 -6.99 14.06 -1.77
CA LEU A 44 -7.71 14.60 -0.61
C LEU A 44 -7.47 16.11 -0.47
N ALA A 45 -6.24 16.58 -0.65
CA ALA A 45 -5.93 18.00 -0.61
C ALA A 45 -6.69 18.80 -1.69
N GLY A 46 -6.94 18.22 -2.87
CA GLY A 46 -7.71 18.85 -3.94
C GLY A 46 -9.23 18.80 -3.73
N LEU A 47 -9.77 17.72 -3.13
CA LEU A 47 -11.21 17.48 -3.06
C LEU A 47 -11.84 17.84 -1.71
N VAL A 48 -11.13 17.69 -0.60
CA VAL A 48 -11.64 17.97 0.75
C VAL A 48 -12.09 19.43 0.90
N PRO A 49 -11.37 20.45 0.41
CA PRO A 49 -11.82 21.84 0.51
C PRO A 49 -13.16 22.10 -0.21
N ILE A 50 -13.44 21.36 -1.29
CA ILE A 50 -14.72 21.46 -2.02
C ILE A 50 -15.89 21.05 -1.12
N MET A 51 -15.68 20.12 -0.20
CA MET A 51 -16.72 19.68 0.75
C MET A 51 -17.11 20.77 1.74
N PHE A 52 -16.18 21.66 2.09
CA PHE A 52 -16.40 22.79 2.99
C PHE A 52 -16.78 24.09 2.27
N SER A 53 -16.82 24.08 0.93
CA SER A 53 -17.20 25.25 0.13
C SER A 53 -18.69 25.58 0.31
N HIS A 54 -19.01 26.87 0.39
CA HIS A 54 -20.37 27.40 0.47
C HIS A 54 -20.53 28.48 -0.60
N GLY A 55 -21.59 28.39 -1.41
CA GLY A 55 -21.83 29.29 -2.52
C GLY A 55 -22.68 28.65 -3.62
N ALA A 56 -23.07 29.46 -4.61
CA ALA A 56 -23.80 28.97 -5.77
C ALA A 56 -23.00 27.86 -6.49
N GLY A 57 -23.63 26.72 -6.78
CA GLY A 57 -22.99 25.57 -7.41
C GLY A 57 -22.21 24.64 -6.48
N SER A 58 -22.07 24.98 -5.18
CA SER A 58 -21.39 24.12 -4.20
C SER A 58 -22.06 22.76 -4.02
N ASP A 59 -23.40 22.70 -4.06
CA ASP A 59 -24.15 21.44 -3.96
C ASP A 59 -23.82 20.47 -5.11
N ILE A 60 -23.62 20.99 -6.32
CA ILE A 60 -23.25 20.18 -7.49
C ILE A 60 -21.83 19.66 -7.32
N MET A 61 -20.89 20.53 -6.93
CA MET A 61 -19.50 20.13 -6.73
C MET A 61 -19.33 19.11 -5.60
N LYS A 62 -20.07 19.25 -4.50
CA LYS A 62 -20.08 18.29 -3.39
C LYS A 62 -20.58 16.92 -3.83
N ARG A 63 -21.62 16.85 -4.67
CA ARG A 63 -22.15 15.58 -5.20
C ARG A 63 -21.16 14.85 -6.10
N ILE A 64 -20.25 15.56 -6.76
CA ILE A 64 -19.19 14.98 -7.58
C ILE A 64 -17.99 14.56 -6.70
N ALA A 65 -17.56 15.44 -5.80
CA ALA A 65 -16.36 15.22 -4.97
C ALA A 65 -16.56 14.17 -3.87
N ALA A 66 -17.74 14.09 -3.25
CA ALA A 66 -18.02 13.17 -2.15
C ALA A 66 -17.79 11.68 -2.51
N PRO A 67 -18.36 11.14 -3.61
CA PRO A 67 -18.09 9.74 -4.00
C PRO A 67 -16.64 9.51 -4.41
N MET A 68 -15.95 10.51 -4.98
CA MET A 68 -14.53 10.38 -5.33
C MET A 68 -13.64 10.23 -4.08
N VAL A 69 -13.87 11.07 -3.05
CA VAL A 69 -13.15 10.99 -1.77
C VAL A 69 -13.42 9.64 -1.10
N GLY A 70 -14.68 9.24 -1.00
CA GLY A 70 -15.05 7.94 -0.42
C GLY A 70 -14.46 6.76 -1.19
N GLY A 71 -14.49 6.82 -2.52
CA GLY A 71 -13.96 5.77 -3.40
C GLY A 71 -12.45 5.59 -3.27
N VAL A 72 -11.69 6.69 -3.23
CA VAL A 72 -10.22 6.65 -3.09
C VAL A 72 -9.82 6.11 -1.73
N ILE A 73 -10.45 6.57 -0.64
CA ILE A 73 -10.18 6.07 0.71
C ILE A 73 -10.49 4.58 0.81
N THR A 74 -11.67 4.17 0.34
CA THR A 74 -12.10 2.77 0.42
C THR A 74 -11.20 1.85 -0.40
N SER A 75 -10.85 2.28 -1.61
CA SER A 75 -9.97 1.52 -2.51
C SER A 75 -8.58 1.35 -1.91
N GLU A 76 -8.04 2.37 -1.25
CA GLU A 76 -6.70 2.29 -0.65
C GLU A 76 -6.64 1.42 0.59
N ILE A 77 -7.66 1.49 1.46
CA ILE A 77 -7.79 0.57 2.59
C ILE A 77 -7.89 -0.87 2.07
N LEU A 78 -8.73 -1.10 1.06
CA LEU A 78 -8.90 -2.40 0.45
C LEU A 78 -7.58 -2.91 -0.13
N GLU A 79 -6.87 -2.08 -0.89
CA GLU A 79 -5.63 -2.45 -1.56
C GLU A 79 -4.48 -2.69 -0.57
N LEU A 80 -4.35 -1.86 0.48
CA LEU A 80 -3.38 -2.04 1.55
C LEU A 80 -3.67 -3.27 2.41
N THR A 81 -4.93 -3.72 2.49
CA THR A 81 -5.31 -4.93 3.22
C THR A 81 -5.15 -6.18 2.35
N ILE A 82 -5.63 -6.12 1.10
CA ILE A 82 -5.65 -7.26 0.18
C ILE A 82 -4.26 -7.64 -0.30
N TYR A 83 -3.40 -6.69 -0.70
CA TYR A 83 -2.08 -7.04 -1.22
C TYR A 83 -1.18 -7.79 -0.22
N PRO A 84 -1.03 -7.38 1.06
CA PRO A 84 -0.24 -8.17 1.99
C PRO A 84 -0.90 -9.52 2.29
N ALA A 85 -2.24 -9.59 2.34
CA ALA A 85 -2.94 -10.87 2.51
C ALA A 85 -2.66 -11.84 1.35
N ILE A 86 -2.76 -11.38 0.10
CA ILE A 86 -2.42 -12.17 -1.09
C ILE A 86 -0.94 -12.57 -1.07
N TYR A 87 -0.04 -11.63 -0.75
CA TYR A 87 1.39 -11.89 -0.70
C TYR A 87 1.75 -12.95 0.35
N LEU A 88 1.15 -12.88 1.55
CA LEU A 88 1.32 -13.87 2.61
C LEU A 88 0.78 -15.24 2.20
N LEU A 89 -0.39 -15.32 1.56
CA LEU A 89 -0.96 -16.57 1.07
C LEU A 89 -0.10 -17.20 -0.03
N TRP A 90 0.37 -16.41 -0.99
CA TRP A 90 1.20 -16.89 -2.10
C TRP A 90 2.59 -17.34 -1.63
N LYS A 91 3.25 -16.55 -0.77
CA LYS A 91 4.55 -16.89 -0.21
C LYS A 91 4.47 -18.04 0.80
N GLY A 92 3.42 -18.08 1.62
CA GLY A 92 3.14 -19.18 2.55
C GLY A 92 2.95 -20.52 1.84
N ARG A 93 2.27 -20.56 0.69
CA ARG A 93 2.18 -21.76 -0.16
C ARG A 93 3.53 -22.17 -0.76
N ARG A 94 4.36 -21.20 -1.15
CA ARG A 94 5.71 -21.47 -1.68
C ARG A 94 6.69 -21.98 -0.60
N PHE A 95 6.48 -21.64 0.67
CA PHE A 95 7.23 -22.19 1.80
C PHE A 95 6.72 -23.55 2.27
N LYS A 96 5.42 -23.86 2.14
CA LYS A 96 4.86 -25.20 2.43
C LYS A 96 5.30 -26.30 1.46
N GLY A 97 5.94 -25.93 0.34
CA GLY A 97 6.44 -26.86 -0.68
C GLY A 97 7.91 -27.25 -0.55
N LYS A 98 8.63 -26.81 0.50
CA LYS A 98 9.94 -27.38 0.84
C LYS A 98 9.76 -28.30 2.05
N PRO A 99 9.86 -29.62 1.89
CA PRO A 99 10.05 -30.49 3.05
C PRO A 99 11.31 -29.99 3.76
N THR A 100 11.14 -29.70 5.04
CA THR A 100 12.26 -29.64 5.99
C THR A 100 12.88 -31.04 5.96
N GLU A 101 14.20 -31.10 5.87
CA GLU A 101 15.01 -32.33 5.81
C GLU A 101 14.53 -33.45 6.75
#